data_AF-A0A8S2ZZQ6-F1
#
_entry.id   AF-A0A8S2ZZQ6-F1
#
_cell.length_a   1.000
_cell.length_b   1.000
_cell.length_c   1.000
_cell.angle_alpha   90.00
_cell.angle_beta   90.00
_cell.angle_gamma   90.00
#
_symmetry.space_group_name_H-M   'P 1'
#
loop_
_entity.id
_entity.type
_entity.pdbx_description
1 polymer ?
#
loop_
_entity_poly.entity_id
_entity_poly.type
_entity_poly.pdbx_seq_one_letter_code
_entity_poly.pdbx_strand_id
1 'polypeptide(L)' 'NAYVQHEQPWLLAKSTIENDRQRLQILIYLTLECLRICGILLQPIVPSISKQLLDVLGIDQNKRTLHDCTVQIEHKAKHL' A
#
# COMPACT_ATOMS: atom_id res chain seq x y z
N ASN A 1 -7.82 2.62 -8.29
CA ASN A 1 -8.01 2.52 -9.75
C ASN A 1 -8.12 3.87 -10.43
N ALA A 2 -9.16 4.68 -10.20
CA ALA A 2 -9.24 6.02 -10.81
C ALA A 2 -8.14 6.97 -10.30
N TYR A 3 -7.82 6.94 -9.00
CA TYR A 3 -6.79 7.80 -8.41
C TYR A 3 -5.37 7.54 -8.96
N VAL A 4 -4.98 6.26 -9.06
CA VAL A 4 -3.69 5.85 -9.65
C VAL A 4 -3.62 6.21 -11.14
N GLN A 5 -4.74 6.08 -11.86
CA GLN A 5 -4.82 6.49 -13.27
C GLN A 5 -4.70 8.02 -13.43
N HIS A 6 -5.25 8.79 -12.50
CA HIS A 6 -5.19 10.25 -12.51
C HIS A 6 -3.80 10.79 -12.17
N GLU A 7 -3.15 10.22 -11.15
CA GLU A 7 -1.81 10.66 -10.72
C GLU A 7 -0.68 10.14 -11.62
N GLN A 8 -0.97 9.21 -12.55
CA GLN A 8 -0.04 8.70 -13.58
C GLN A 8 1.38 8.46 -13.04
N PRO A 9 1.55 7.55 -12.05
CA PRO A 9 2.82 7.38 -11.33
C PRO A 9 4.00 7.01 -12.24
N TRP A 10 3.74 6.42 -13.41
CA TRP A 10 4.77 6.11 -14.42
C TRP A 10 5.36 7.36 -15.09
N LEU A 11 4.65 8.49 -15.09
CA LEU A 11 5.19 9.78 -15.52
C LEU A 11 5.97 10.44 -14.38
N LEU A 12 5.43 10.42 -13.15
CA LEU A 12 6.11 10.92 -11.96
C LEU A 12 7.44 10.19 -11.71
N ALA A 13 7.49 8.88 -11.97
CA ALA A 13 8.70 8.07 -11.84
C ALA A 13 9.83 8.47 -12.80
N LYS A 14 9.48 9.15 -13.91
CA LYS A 14 10.44 9.65 -14.90
C LYS A 14 10.84 11.11 -14.66
N SER A 15 10.15 11.81 -13.75
CA SER A 15 10.46 13.20 -13.39
C SER A 15 11.74 13.28 -12.57
N THR A 16 12.54 14.32 -12.84
CA THR A 16 13.75 14.66 -12.06
C THR A 16 13.45 15.67 -10.94
N ILE A 17 12.20 16.10 -10.77
CA ILE A 17 11.78 17.04 -9.73
C ILE A 17 11.61 16.28 -8.41
N GLU A 18 12.24 16.77 -7.33
CA GLU A 18 12.23 16.10 -6.02
C GLU A 18 10.81 15.98 -5.43
N ASN A 19 9.99 17.02 -5.59
CA ASN A 19 8.60 17.01 -5.12
C ASN A 19 7.74 15.93 -5.81
N ASP A 20 7.98 15.65 -7.09
CA ASP A 20 7.25 14.59 -7.82
C ASP A 20 7.63 13.20 -7.30
N ARG A 21 8.89 13.02 -6.90
CA ARG A 21 9.40 11.79 -6.27
C ARG A 21 8.75 11.57 -4.91
N GLN A 22 8.63 12.62 -4.09
CA GLN A 22 7.94 12.54 -2.80
C GLN A 22 6.46 12.19 -2.97
N ARG A 23 5.76 12.83 -3.91
CA ARG A 23 4.36 12.51 -4.24
C ARG A 23 4.18 11.06 -4.70
N LEU A 24 5.08 10.59 -5.56
CA LEU A 24 5.09 9.19 -6.01
C LEU A 24 5.27 8.22 -4.84
N GLN A 25 6.22 8.49 -3.93
CA GLN A 25 6.44 7.64 -2.75
C GLN A 25 5.19 7.58 -1.85
N ILE A 26 4.55 8.72 -1.59
CA ILE A 26 3.33 8.79 -0.79
C ILE A 26 2.20 8.00 -1.47
N LEU A 27 2.05 8.14 -2.79
CA LEU A 27 1.01 7.44 -3.54
C LEU A 27 1.22 5.92 -3.53
N ILE A 28 2.45 5.47 -3.78
CA ILE A 28 2.79 4.04 -3.73
C ILE A 28 2.55 3.51 -2.32
N TYR A 29 2.98 4.25 -1.29
CA TYR A 29 2.77 3.88 0.10
C TYR A 29 1.28 3.71 0.42
N LEU A 30 0.46 4.72 0.10
CA LEU A 30 -0.98 4.68 0.32
C LEU A 30 -1.64 3.51 -0.41
N THR A 31 -1.25 3.29 -1.67
CA THR A 31 -1.80 2.21 -2.49
C THR A 31 -1.48 0.84 -1.88
N LEU A 32 -0.25 0.63 -1.41
CA LEU A 32 0.17 -0.62 -0.76
C LEU A 32 -0.51 -0.81 0.60
N GLU A 33 -0.67 0.23 1.39
CA GLU A 33 -1.40 0.17 2.68
C GLU A 33 -2.88 -0.17 2.48
N CYS A 34 -3.54 0.45 1.50
CA CYS A 34 -4.90 0.08 1.14
C CYS A 34 -4.98 -1.38 0.73
N LEU A 35 -4.04 -1.86 -0.09
CA LEU A 35 -4.00 -3.24 -0.56
C LEU A 35 -3.78 -4.23 0.57
N ARG A 36 -2.95 -3.89 1.55
CA ARG A 36 -2.73 -4.67 2.78
C ARG A 36 -4.03 -4.83 3.57
N ILE A 37 -4.74 -3.74 3.84
CA ILE A 37 -5.99 -3.76 4.61
C ILE A 37 -7.05 -4.57 3.83
N CYS A 38 -7.20 -4.33 2.53
CA CYS A 38 -8.11 -5.11 1.69
C CYS A 38 -7.76 -6.61 1.71
N GLY A 39 -6.48 -6.96 1.63
CA GLY A 39 -6.01 -8.34 1.68
C GLY A 39 -6.40 -9.03 2.99
N ILE A 40 -6.30 -8.34 4.12
CA ILE A 40 -6.71 -8.86 5.44
C ILE A 40 -8.23 -9.06 5.50
N LEU A 41 -9.01 -8.07 5.07
CA LEU A 41 -10.48 -8.14 5.08
C LEU A 41 -11.04 -9.21 4.14
N LEU A 42 -10.34 -9.53 3.04
CA LEU A 42 -10.77 -10.52 2.06
C LEU A 42 -10.45 -11.97 2.46
N GLN A 43 -9.64 -12.20 3.50
CA GLN A 43 -9.29 -13.56 3.96
C GLN A 43 -10.49 -14.51 4.18
N PRO A 44 -11.61 -14.11 4.81
CA PRO A 44 -12.76 -15.01 4.99
C PRO A 44 -13.55 -15.29 3.70
N ILE A 45 -13.43 -14.44 2.68
CA ILE A 45 -14.19 -14.58 1.41
C ILE A 45 -13.35 -15.32 0.37
N VAL A 46 -12.09 -14.91 0.19
CA VAL A 46 -11.17 -15.46 -0.82
C VAL A 46 -9.80 -15.76 -0.20
N PRO A 47 -9.69 -16.79 0.65
CA PRO A 47 -8.49 -17.04 1.47
C PRO A 47 -7.22 -17.29 0.64
N SER A 48 -7.34 -17.98 -0.50
CA SER A 48 -6.19 -18.32 -1.34
C SER A 48 -5.54 -17.07 -1.96
N ILE A 49 -6.34 -16.20 -2.58
CA ILE A 49 -5.85 -14.98 -3.23
C ILE A 49 -5.39 -13.97 -2.18
N SER A 50 -6.13 -13.81 -1.07
CA SER A 50 -5.72 -12.95 0.04
C SER A 50 -4.37 -13.37 0.63
N LYS A 51 -4.12 -14.67 0.78
CA LYS A 51 -2.83 -15.17 1.25
C LYS A 51 -1.71 -14.79 0.29
N GLN A 52 -1.88 -15.06 -1.02
CA GLN A 52 -0.88 -14.71 -2.03
C GLN A 52 -0.60 -13.20 -2.08
N LEU A 53 -1.65 -12.37 -1.99
CA LEU A 53 -1.54 -10.92 -1.96
C LEU A 53 -0.69 -10.44 -0.77
N LEU A 54 -0.98 -10.95 0.42
CA LEU A 54 -0.25 -10.60 1.64
C LEU A 54 1.17 -11.19 1.66
N ASP A 55 1.39 -12.33 1.01
CA ASP A 55 2.72 -12.93 0.81
C ASP A 55 3.59 -12.04 -0.11
N VAL A 56 3.04 -11.55 -1.23
CA VAL A 56 3.74 -10.63 -2.15
C VAL A 56 4.07 -9.30 -1.48
N LEU A 57 3.20 -8.82 -0.59
CA LEU A 57 3.44 -7.63 0.23
C LEU A 57 4.45 -7.87 1.37
N GLY A 58 4.91 -9.11 1.58
CA GLY A 58 5.89 -9.46 2.61
C GLY A 58 5.36 -9.38 4.05
N ILE A 59 4.05 -9.51 4.25
CA ILE A 59 3.43 -9.37 5.57
C ILE A 59 3.48 -10.71 6.30
N ASP A 60 4.04 -10.74 7.50
CA ASP A 60 4.10 -11.95 8.32
C ASP A 60 2.70 -12.50 8.63
N GLN A 61 2.53 -13.82 8.70
CA GLN A 61 1.23 -14.46 8.97
C GLN A 61 0.64 -14.05 10.32
N ASN A 62 1.48 -13.72 11.31
CA ASN A 62 1.04 -13.28 12.64
C ASN A 62 0.47 -11.85 12.64
N LYS A 63 0.70 -11.07 11.56
CA LYS A 63 0.23 -9.68 11.39
C LYS A 63 -0.94 -9.56 10.40
N ARG A 64 -1.69 -10.64 10.24
CA ARG A 64 -2.81 -10.77 9.31
C ARG A 64 -4.16 -10.78 10.05
N THR A 65 -4.22 -10.17 11.22
CA THR A 65 -5.41 -10.14 12.06
C THR A 65 -6.22 -8.86 11.83
N LEU A 66 -7.49 -8.85 12.25
CA LEU A 66 -8.33 -7.66 12.16
C LEU A 66 -7.78 -6.45 12.96
N HIS A 67 -6.99 -6.71 14.01
CA HIS A 67 -6.31 -5.64 14.77
C HIS A 67 -5.23 -4.93 13.93
N ASP A 68 -4.66 -5.61 12.95
CA ASP A 68 -3.64 -5.05 12.06
C ASP A 68 -4.26 -4.16 10.95
N CYS A 69 -5.58 -4.11 10.80
CA CYS A 69 -6.26 -3.27 9.80
C CYS A 69 -6.20 -1.76 10.07
N THR A 70 -5.43 -1.32 11.06
CA THR A 70 -5.27 0.11 11.37
C THR A 70 -4.32 0.79 10.38
N VAL A 71 -4.63 2.03 10.02
CA VAL A 71 -3.77 2.83 9.14
C VAL A 71 -2.59 3.37 9.95
N GLN A 72 -1.38 2.93 9.61
CA GLN A 72 -0.15 3.30 10.30
C GLN A 72 0.40 4.63 9.75
N ILE A 73 -0.28 5.74 10.01
CA ILE A 73 0.15 7.06 9.49
C ILE A 73 1.35 7.64 10.28
N GLU A 74 1.53 7.22 11.54
CA GLU A 74 2.34 7.99 12.49
C GLU A 74 3.86 7.76 12.45
N HIS A 75 4.36 6.64 11.90
CA HIS A 75 5.77 6.26 12.12
C HIS A 75 6.76 6.65 11.02
N LYS A 76 6.32 7.09 9.83
CA LYS A 76 7.24 7.37 8.70
C LYS A 76 7.19 8.77 8.11
N ALA A 77 6.19 9.59 8.45
CA ALA A 77 6.17 11.01 8.08
C ALA A 77 7.26 11.85 8.80
N LYS A 78 7.95 11.29 9.81
CA LYS A 78 9.07 11.93 10.51
C LYS A 78 10.45 11.72 9.86
N HIS A 79 10.55 10.86 8.83
CA HIS A 79 11.81 10.53 8.17
C HIS A 79 11.86 10.85 6.67
N LEU A 80 10.85 11.56 6.15
CA LEU A 80 10.85 12.24 4.86
C LEU A 80 10.96 13.75 5.10
#